data_AF-A0A9W8RIT5-F1
#
_entry.id   AF-A0A9W8RIT5-F1
#
_cell.length_a   1.000
_cell.length_b   1.000
_cell.length_c   1.000
_cell.angle_alpha   90.00
_cell.angle_beta   90.00
_cell.angle_gamma   90.00
#
_symmetry.space_group_name_H-M   'P 1'
#
loop_
_entity.id
_entity.type
_entity.pdbx_description
1 polymer ?
#
loop_
_entity_poly.entity_id
_entity_poly.type
_entity_poly.pdbx_seq_one_letter_code
_entity_poly.pdbx_strand_id
1 'polypeptide(L)'
;MSIAITSAETLTSRPPDLQGEVEVEALNISCVLRQQPISVTLDGPTIFLSALALLLVVHFLEPYHAELLIGLVPLVLLIQNDYQNFLNLGPGGTPSTFAGYIRITWFRLWSLNDPFVPPAPDPTRLPTSGILNRYHLPYRAGPRPIVAGIAPQRQLDQHGSRGCYRAVRRSMEKLASRIPKKFGTERSCLEKHGLALFARHPLQTNCQGEICHVHDSDHSMHMCLHPDDIKEVLDKGWGQRHPLAWRSRFLKSPVSPDFVMIYAPRDDEELQVICNVIEAAIWYTVAEDIEMTTPLKST
;
A
#
# COMPACT_ATOMS: atom_id res chain seq x y z
N MET A 1 56.34 -13.74 50.78
CA MET A 1 55.39 -14.23 51.80
C MET A 1 54.09 -13.47 51.63
N SER A 2 52.98 -14.19 51.73
CA SER A 2 51.56 -13.83 51.56
C SER A 2 51.14 -12.43 52.06
N ILE A 3 50.08 -11.79 51.55
CA ILE A 3 48.66 -12.16 51.73
C ILE A 3 47.79 -11.56 50.61
N ALA A 4 46.79 -12.34 50.17
CA ALA A 4 45.72 -11.97 49.25
C ALA A 4 44.56 -11.24 49.97
N ILE A 5 43.70 -10.52 49.22
CA ILE A 5 42.23 -10.48 49.41
C ILE A 5 41.58 -10.05 48.08
N THR A 6 40.48 -10.75 47.77
CA THR A 6 39.54 -10.71 46.63
C THR A 6 38.67 -9.45 46.52
N SER A 7 38.16 -9.16 45.31
CA SER A 7 36.75 -8.75 45.12
C SER A 7 36.30 -8.92 43.67
N ALA A 8 35.05 -9.33 43.51
CA ALA A 8 34.37 -9.70 42.27
C ALA A 8 33.67 -8.50 41.60
N GLU A 9 33.56 -8.52 40.27
CA GLU A 9 32.62 -7.68 39.53
C GLU A 9 31.69 -8.54 38.67
N THR A 10 30.40 -8.21 38.78
CA THR A 10 29.22 -8.91 38.26
C THR A 10 28.90 -8.41 36.85
N LEU A 11 28.91 -9.31 35.87
CA LEU A 11 28.32 -9.09 34.55
C LEU A 11 26.79 -9.15 34.64
N THR A 12 26.12 -8.03 34.40
CA THR A 12 24.66 -7.98 34.26
C THR A 12 24.27 -8.38 32.83
N SER A 13 23.65 -9.55 32.69
CA SER A 13 23.00 -10.03 31.47
C SER A 13 21.67 -9.30 31.23
N ARG A 14 21.41 -8.88 29.98
CA ARG A 14 20.07 -8.45 29.52
C ARG A 14 19.10 -9.65 29.50
N PRO A 15 17.79 -9.44 29.76
CA PRO A 15 16.84 -10.54 29.89
C PRO A 15 16.51 -11.21 28.54
N PRO A 16 16.12 -12.50 28.54
CA PRO A 16 16.09 -13.37 27.35
C PRO A 16 14.85 -13.21 26.44
N ASP A 17 13.93 -12.32 26.78
CA ASP A 17 12.56 -12.35 26.22
C ASP A 17 12.40 -11.60 24.88
N LEU A 18 13.36 -10.74 24.51
CA LEU A 18 13.28 -9.96 23.26
C LEU A 18 13.78 -10.69 22.01
N GLN A 19 14.49 -11.80 22.14
CA GLN A 19 15.04 -12.52 20.97
C GLN A 19 14.01 -13.49 20.36
N GLY A 20 13.17 -14.12 21.19
CA GLY A 20 12.16 -15.06 20.71
C GLY A 20 11.05 -14.41 19.88
N GLU A 21 10.55 -13.23 20.29
CA GLU A 21 9.55 -12.50 19.50
C GLU A 21 10.12 -11.98 18.18
N VAL A 22 11.39 -11.54 18.16
CA VAL A 22 12.04 -11.02 16.96
C VAL A 22 12.30 -12.12 15.93
N GLU A 23 12.61 -13.35 16.38
CA GLU A 23 12.89 -14.48 15.48
C GLU A 23 11.60 -15.15 14.96
N VAL A 24 10.57 -15.26 15.79
CA VAL A 24 9.24 -15.76 15.41
C VAL A 24 8.51 -14.76 14.49
N GLU A 25 8.70 -13.45 14.69
CA GLU A 25 8.14 -12.41 13.81
C GLU A 25 8.99 -12.21 12.54
N ALA A 26 10.30 -12.49 12.58
CA ALA A 26 11.15 -12.47 11.39
C ALA A 26 10.80 -13.58 10.38
N LEU A 27 10.36 -14.74 10.89
CA LEU A 27 9.84 -15.86 10.10
C LEU A 27 8.48 -15.56 9.46
N ASN A 28 7.72 -14.60 9.99
CA ASN A 28 6.50 -14.12 9.36
C ASN A 28 6.81 -13.11 8.25
N ILE A 29 7.18 -13.68 7.11
CA ILE A 29 6.80 -13.24 5.77
C ILE A 29 7.39 -11.86 5.37
N SER A 30 8.61 -11.89 4.85
CA SER A 30 8.94 -11.02 3.71
C SER A 30 8.19 -11.58 2.49
N CYS A 31 6.90 -11.22 2.34
CA CYS A 31 6.13 -11.60 1.15
C CYS A 31 6.70 -10.81 -0.01
N VAL A 32 7.52 -11.43 -0.86
CA VAL A 32 7.86 -10.82 -2.14
C VAL A 32 6.60 -10.87 -2.99
N LEU A 33 5.86 -9.77 -3.00
CA LEU A 33 4.67 -9.60 -3.82
C LEU A 33 5.12 -9.55 -5.28
N ARG A 34 4.84 -10.62 -6.03
CA ARG A 34 5.24 -10.71 -7.45
C ARG A 34 4.02 -10.93 -8.32
N GLN A 35 3.91 -10.09 -9.36
CA GLN A 35 2.97 -10.32 -10.46
C GLN A 35 3.63 -11.25 -11.48
N GLN A 36 2.94 -12.32 -11.85
CA GLN A 36 3.44 -13.24 -12.87
C GLN A 36 2.89 -12.85 -14.24
N PRO A 37 3.77 -12.66 -15.25
CA PRO A 37 3.32 -12.49 -16.62
C PRO A 37 2.65 -13.79 -17.09
N ILE A 38 1.68 -13.68 -18.01
CA ILE A 38 1.12 -14.85 -18.66
C ILE A 38 2.26 -15.56 -19.38
N SER A 39 2.53 -16.79 -18.96
CA SER A 39 3.50 -17.66 -19.60
C SER A 39 2.89 -19.04 -19.72
N VAL A 40 3.01 -19.62 -20.92
CA VAL A 40 2.57 -21.00 -21.20
C VAL A 40 3.80 -21.75 -21.66
N THR A 41 4.29 -22.67 -20.84
CA THR A 41 5.40 -23.55 -21.19
C THR A 41 4.83 -24.84 -21.77
N LEU A 42 5.03 -25.06 -23.07
CA LEU A 42 4.64 -26.30 -23.74
C LEU A 42 5.89 -27.16 -23.95
N ASP A 43 5.92 -28.37 -23.41
CA ASP A 43 6.96 -29.35 -23.71
C ASP A 43 6.64 -30.13 -25.00
N GLY A 44 7.60 -30.91 -25.51
CA GLY A 44 7.44 -31.64 -26.77
C GLY A 44 6.14 -32.45 -26.87
N PRO A 45 5.80 -33.29 -25.89
CA PRO A 45 4.53 -34.00 -25.84
C PRO A 45 3.31 -33.06 -25.82
N THR A 46 3.33 -32.00 -25.02
CA THR A 46 2.20 -31.05 -24.93
C THR A 46 2.00 -30.29 -26.23
N ILE A 47 3.06 -29.93 -26.94
CA ILE A 47 2.98 -29.32 -28.28
C ILE A 47 2.30 -30.29 -29.25
N PHE A 48 2.73 -31.56 -29.28
CA PHE A 48 2.15 -32.56 -30.17
C PHE A 48 0.66 -32.80 -29.86
N LEU A 49 0.31 -32.97 -28.58
CA LEU A 49 -1.07 -33.20 -28.15
C LEU A 49 -1.97 -31.99 -28.41
N SER A 50 -1.51 -30.77 -28.16
CA SER A 50 -2.28 -29.55 -28.43
C SER A 50 -2.49 -29.31 -29.93
N ALA A 51 -1.48 -29.58 -30.76
CA ALA A 51 -1.62 -29.53 -32.22
C ALA A 51 -2.61 -30.58 -32.74
N LEU A 52 -2.53 -31.82 -32.25
CA LEU A 52 -3.49 -32.87 -32.59
C LEU A 52 -4.91 -32.52 -32.14
N ALA A 53 -5.07 -32.02 -30.92
CA ALA A 53 -6.37 -31.57 -30.40
C ALA A 53 -6.96 -30.44 -31.25
N LEU A 54 -6.13 -29.46 -31.66
CA LEU A 54 -6.57 -28.37 -32.54
C LEU A 54 -7.05 -28.90 -33.90
N LEU A 55 -6.31 -29.84 -34.50
CA LEU A 55 -6.72 -30.48 -35.76
C LEU A 55 -8.05 -31.24 -35.62
N LEU A 56 -8.22 -31.99 -34.54
CA LEU A 56 -9.47 -32.70 -34.26
C LEU A 56 -10.63 -31.72 -34.05
N VAL A 57 -10.41 -30.62 -33.31
CA VAL A 57 -11.42 -29.59 -33.07
C VAL A 57 -11.89 -28.98 -34.38
N VAL A 58 -10.97 -28.57 -35.24
CA VAL A 58 -11.30 -27.92 -36.53
C VAL A 58 -11.98 -28.90 -37.50
N HIS A 59 -11.64 -30.19 -37.45
CA HIS A 59 -12.15 -31.16 -38.40
C HIS A 59 -13.51 -31.76 -38.00
N PHE A 60 -13.76 -31.94 -36.71
CA PHE A 60 -14.93 -32.67 -36.21
C PHE A 60 -16.02 -31.78 -35.59
N LEU A 61 -15.72 -30.54 -35.19
CA LEU A 61 -16.74 -29.60 -34.74
C LEU A 61 -17.20 -28.69 -35.87
N GLU A 62 -18.44 -28.22 -35.76
CA GLU A 62 -18.92 -27.16 -36.65
C GLU A 62 -18.06 -25.89 -36.50
N PRO A 63 -17.86 -25.11 -37.58
CA PRO A 63 -16.95 -23.97 -37.58
C PRO A 63 -17.17 -22.99 -36.42
N TYR A 64 -18.43 -22.65 -36.13
CA TYR A 64 -18.80 -21.75 -35.03
C TYR A 64 -18.33 -22.25 -33.66
N HIS A 65 -18.50 -23.55 -33.39
CA HIS A 65 -18.10 -24.16 -32.12
C HIS A 65 -16.57 -24.27 -32.00
N ALA A 66 -15.88 -24.59 -33.10
CA ALA A 66 -14.43 -24.62 -33.15
C ALA A 66 -13.82 -23.23 -32.91
N GLU A 67 -14.33 -22.20 -33.58
CA GLU A 67 -13.91 -20.79 -33.40
C GLU A 67 -14.11 -20.33 -31.95
N LEU A 68 -15.28 -20.61 -31.37
CA LEU A 68 -15.58 -20.28 -29.98
C LEU A 68 -14.60 -20.94 -29.01
N LEU A 69 -14.33 -22.24 -29.19
CA LEU A 69 -13.43 -22.99 -28.31
C LEU A 69 -11.99 -22.46 -28.41
N ILE A 70 -11.50 -22.22 -29.63
CA ILE A 70 -10.16 -21.67 -29.87
C ILE A 70 -10.00 -20.28 -29.25
N GLY A 71 -11.03 -19.43 -29.33
CA GLY A 71 -11.03 -18.12 -28.71
C GLY A 71 -11.16 -18.15 -27.18
N LEU A 72 -11.92 -19.11 -26.63
CA LEU A 72 -12.21 -19.19 -25.20
C LEU A 72 -11.03 -19.72 -24.39
N VAL A 73 -10.23 -20.64 -24.92
CA VAL A 73 -9.05 -21.19 -24.21
C VAL A 73 -8.06 -20.11 -23.77
N PRO A 74 -7.52 -19.23 -24.65
CA PRO A 74 -6.60 -18.18 -24.21
C PRO A 74 -7.29 -17.20 -23.26
N LEU A 75 -8.57 -16.87 -23.47
CA LEU A 75 -9.32 -16.00 -22.56
C LEU A 75 -9.41 -16.58 -21.14
N VAL A 76 -9.69 -17.89 -21.01
CA VAL A 76 -9.72 -18.57 -19.72
C VAL A 76 -8.35 -18.55 -19.05
N LEU A 77 -7.26 -18.81 -19.80
CA LEU A 77 -5.90 -18.73 -19.27
C LEU A 77 -5.54 -17.32 -18.80
N LEU A 78 -5.95 -16.28 -19.54
CA LEU A 78 -5.76 -14.89 -19.15
C LEU A 78 -6.50 -14.57 -17.83
N ILE A 79 -7.77 -14.95 -17.73
CA ILE A 79 -8.60 -14.75 -16.53
C ILE A 79 -8.02 -15.52 -15.35
N GLN A 80 -7.57 -16.76 -15.56
CA GLN A 80 -6.98 -17.58 -14.51
C GLN A 80 -5.68 -16.95 -14.00
N ASN A 81 -4.79 -16.51 -14.89
CA ASN A 81 -3.54 -15.85 -14.49
C ASN A 81 -3.80 -14.55 -13.76
N ASP A 82 -4.70 -13.70 -14.27
CA ASP A 82 -5.06 -12.43 -13.63
C ASP A 82 -5.74 -12.65 -12.27
N TYR A 83 -6.57 -13.69 -12.13
CA TYR A 83 -7.16 -14.07 -10.85
C TYR A 83 -6.09 -14.53 -9.85
N GLN A 84 -5.12 -15.35 -10.27
CA GLN A 84 -4.00 -15.74 -9.39
C GLN A 84 -3.16 -14.53 -8.98
N ASN A 85 -2.88 -13.62 -9.92
CA ASN A 85 -2.22 -12.36 -9.62
C ASN A 85 -2.99 -11.49 -8.62
N PHE A 86 -4.32 -11.49 -8.68
CA PHE A 86 -5.18 -10.84 -7.69
C PHE A 86 -5.05 -11.50 -6.31
N LEU A 87 -5.06 -12.84 -6.23
CA LEU A 87 -4.86 -13.56 -4.96
C LEU A 87 -3.46 -13.31 -4.37
N ASN A 88 -2.44 -13.24 -5.23
CA ASN A 88 -1.04 -13.02 -4.83
C ASN A 88 -0.79 -11.63 -4.23
N LEU A 89 -1.67 -10.65 -4.44
CA LEU A 89 -1.59 -9.35 -3.77
C LEU A 89 -1.96 -9.43 -2.27
N GLY A 90 -2.51 -10.58 -1.84
CA GLY A 90 -2.89 -10.83 -0.47
C GLY A 90 -4.28 -10.31 -0.10
N PRO A 91 -4.62 -10.31 1.20
CA PRO A 91 -5.89 -9.76 1.68
C PRO A 91 -5.88 -8.22 1.60
N GLY A 92 -7.06 -7.60 1.54
CA GLY A 92 -7.23 -6.15 1.57
C GLY A 92 -8.70 -5.75 1.74
N GLY A 93 -9.06 -4.54 1.34
CA GLY A 93 -10.44 -4.04 1.45
C GLY A 93 -11.49 -4.88 0.71
N THR A 94 -11.09 -5.48 -0.42
CA THR A 94 -11.92 -6.41 -1.21
C THR A 94 -11.54 -7.86 -0.90
N PRO A 95 -12.52 -8.75 -0.61
CA PRO A 95 -12.22 -10.15 -0.31
C PRO A 95 -11.50 -10.86 -1.46
N SER A 96 -10.51 -11.69 -1.14
CA SER A 96 -9.75 -12.53 -2.07
C SER A 96 -10.57 -13.73 -2.56
N THR A 97 -11.75 -13.46 -3.11
CA THR A 97 -12.68 -14.45 -3.69
C THR A 97 -12.94 -14.13 -5.16
N PHE A 98 -13.48 -15.07 -5.91
CA PHE A 98 -13.85 -14.85 -7.30
C PHE A 98 -14.87 -13.70 -7.46
N ALA A 99 -15.82 -13.57 -6.55
CA ALA A 99 -16.75 -12.43 -6.54
C ALA A 99 -16.04 -11.10 -6.32
N GLY A 100 -15.02 -11.07 -5.43
CA GLY A 100 -14.16 -9.90 -5.25
C GLY A 100 -13.37 -9.56 -6.50
N TYR A 101 -12.83 -10.57 -7.19
CA TYR A 101 -12.13 -10.41 -8.47
C TYR A 101 -13.02 -9.79 -9.55
N ILE A 102 -14.25 -10.28 -9.73
CA ILE A 102 -15.21 -9.71 -10.69
C ILE A 102 -15.52 -8.25 -10.34
N ARG A 103 -15.72 -7.94 -9.05
CA ARG A 103 -15.93 -6.57 -8.58
C ARG A 103 -14.75 -5.65 -8.92
N ILE A 104 -13.51 -6.10 -8.69
CA ILE A 104 -12.33 -5.30 -9.04
C ILE A 104 -12.17 -5.18 -10.54
N THR A 105 -12.43 -6.24 -11.31
CA THR A 105 -12.40 -6.20 -12.78
C THR A 105 -13.36 -5.16 -13.33
N TRP A 106 -14.57 -5.06 -12.77
CA TRP A 106 -15.50 -3.99 -13.11
C TRP A 106 -14.92 -2.60 -12.81
N PHE A 107 -14.37 -2.40 -11.61
CA PHE A 107 -13.79 -1.10 -11.22
C PHE A 107 -12.52 -0.74 -12.02
N ARG A 108 -11.74 -1.72 -12.49
CA ARG A 108 -10.55 -1.51 -13.34
C ARG A 108 -10.90 -0.75 -14.62
N LEU A 109 -12.07 -1.00 -15.21
CA LEU A 109 -12.55 -0.29 -16.40
C LEU A 109 -12.74 1.22 -16.19
N TRP A 110 -12.85 1.65 -14.94
CA TRP A 110 -13.05 3.05 -14.56
C TRP A 110 -11.83 3.65 -13.87
N SER A 111 -10.70 2.93 -13.84
CA SER A 111 -9.48 3.42 -13.21
C SER A 111 -8.97 4.70 -13.87
N LEU A 112 -8.27 5.53 -13.09
CA LEU A 112 -7.58 6.70 -13.62
C LEU A 112 -6.62 6.29 -14.73
N ASN A 113 -6.68 6.99 -15.87
CA ASN A 113 -5.75 6.78 -16.98
C ASN A 113 -4.31 7.09 -16.57
N ASP A 114 -4.12 8.15 -15.78
CA ASP A 114 -2.82 8.56 -15.27
C ASP A 114 -2.91 8.84 -13.75
N PRO A 115 -2.30 8.01 -12.90
CA PRO A 115 -2.30 8.21 -11.46
C PRO A 115 -1.32 9.31 -10.99
N PHE A 116 -0.54 9.91 -11.90
CA PHE A 116 0.45 10.93 -11.59
C PHE A 116 -0.03 12.37 -11.87
N VAL A 117 -1.30 12.55 -12.23
CA VAL A 117 -1.92 13.87 -12.39
C VAL A 117 -2.70 14.23 -11.12
N PRO A 118 -2.37 15.33 -10.41
CA PRO A 118 -3.09 15.74 -9.21
C PRO A 118 -4.54 16.15 -9.52
N PRO A 119 -5.49 15.99 -8.58
CA PRO A 119 -6.83 16.54 -8.72
C PRO A 119 -6.79 18.09 -8.68
N ALA A 120 -7.82 18.74 -9.21
CA ALA A 120 -7.95 20.18 -9.09
C ALA A 120 -8.39 20.56 -7.66
N PRO A 121 -7.81 21.62 -7.05
CA PRO A 121 -8.25 22.11 -5.75
C PRO A 121 -9.68 22.64 -5.79
N ASP A 122 -10.42 22.40 -4.72
CA ASP A 122 -11.76 22.96 -4.51
C ASP A 122 -11.67 24.12 -3.52
N PRO A 123 -11.82 25.38 -3.95
CA PRO A 123 -11.66 26.55 -3.09
C PRO A 123 -12.72 26.65 -2.00
N THR A 124 -13.80 25.87 -2.08
CA THR A 124 -14.86 25.85 -1.07
C THR A 124 -14.56 24.89 0.08
N ARG A 125 -13.54 24.04 -0.06
CA ARG A 125 -13.16 23.04 0.93
C ARG A 125 -12.08 23.59 1.87
N LEU A 126 -12.21 23.27 3.16
CA LEU A 126 -11.20 23.56 4.17
C LEU A 126 -10.35 22.30 4.46
N PRO A 127 -9.03 22.42 4.65
CA PRO A 127 -8.23 23.64 4.49
C PRO A 127 -8.14 24.07 3.01
N THR A 128 -7.95 25.37 2.77
CA THR A 128 -7.90 25.95 1.41
C THR A 128 -6.58 25.75 0.67
N SER A 129 -5.55 25.29 1.38
CA SER A 129 -4.21 25.05 0.83
C SER A 129 -3.51 23.92 1.57
N GLY A 130 -2.54 23.30 0.88
CA GLY A 130 -1.63 22.32 1.46
C GLY A 130 -0.52 22.94 2.31
N ILE A 131 0.22 22.11 3.04
CA ILE A 131 1.34 22.56 3.90
C ILE A 131 2.70 21.99 3.48
N LEU A 132 2.76 21.03 2.55
CA LEU A 132 4.02 20.38 2.15
C LEU A 132 5.00 21.33 1.48
N ASN A 133 4.51 22.40 0.84
CA ASN A 133 5.36 23.42 0.25
C ASN A 133 6.29 24.10 1.29
N ARG A 134 5.92 24.11 2.58
CA ARG A 134 6.73 24.68 3.67
C ARG A 134 7.94 23.81 4.01
N TYR A 135 7.82 22.49 3.79
CA TYR A 135 8.84 21.51 4.16
C TYR A 135 9.89 21.29 3.06
N HIS A 136 9.74 21.91 1.88
CA HIS A 136 10.66 21.76 0.74
C HIS A 136 11.03 20.30 0.47
N LEU A 137 10.04 19.48 0.09
CA LEU A 137 10.26 18.03 -0.07
C LEU A 137 11.39 17.74 -1.06
N PRO A 138 12.39 16.92 -0.68
CA PRO A 138 13.44 16.52 -1.61
C PRO A 138 12.86 15.62 -2.69
N TYR A 139 13.55 15.53 -3.84
CA TYR A 139 13.22 14.50 -4.82
C TYR A 139 13.60 13.13 -4.26
N ARG A 140 12.69 12.16 -4.40
CA ARG A 140 12.99 10.78 -4.04
C ARG A 140 14.05 10.21 -4.96
N ALA A 141 15.09 9.61 -4.39
CA ALA A 141 16.19 9.04 -5.16
C ALA A 141 15.77 7.77 -5.92
N GLY A 142 16.06 7.72 -7.23
CA GLY A 142 15.82 6.57 -8.09
C GLY A 142 14.47 6.58 -8.81
N PRO A 143 14.15 5.51 -9.56
CA PRO A 143 12.86 5.37 -10.23
C PRO A 143 11.72 5.18 -9.21
N ARG A 144 10.49 5.47 -9.63
CA ARG A 144 9.31 5.16 -8.82
C ARG A 144 9.18 3.65 -8.61
N PRO A 145 8.68 3.20 -7.45
CA PRO A 145 8.31 1.82 -7.24
C PRO A 145 7.24 1.34 -8.23
N ILE A 146 7.31 0.05 -8.55
CA ILE A 146 6.31 -0.66 -9.32
C ILE A 146 5.13 -0.95 -8.38
N VAL A 147 3.94 -0.56 -8.80
CA VAL A 147 2.69 -0.77 -8.06
C VAL A 147 1.72 -1.61 -8.89
N ALA A 148 1.05 -2.56 -8.25
CA ALA A 148 0.02 -3.36 -8.87
C ALA A 148 -1.24 -3.45 -8.02
N GLY A 149 -2.35 -3.81 -8.67
CA GLY A 149 -3.65 -3.93 -8.03
C GLY A 149 -4.41 -2.63 -7.92
N ILE A 150 -5.63 -2.74 -7.42
CA ILE A 150 -6.54 -1.61 -7.19
C ILE A 150 -7.08 -1.69 -5.76
N ALA A 151 -7.60 -2.84 -5.36
CA ALA A 151 -7.96 -3.12 -3.97
C ALA A 151 -7.89 -4.65 -3.77
N PRO A 152 -6.83 -5.17 -3.14
CA PRO A 152 -5.66 -4.44 -2.62
C PRO A 152 -4.82 -3.78 -3.71
N GLN A 153 -4.16 -2.67 -3.38
CA GLN A 153 -3.10 -2.01 -4.15
C GLN A 153 -1.78 -2.22 -3.40
N ARG A 154 -0.72 -2.60 -4.10
CA ARG A 154 0.56 -3.02 -3.50
C ARG A 154 1.78 -2.49 -4.22
N GLN A 155 2.79 -2.14 -3.45
CA GLN A 155 4.13 -1.83 -3.91
C GLN A 155 4.91 -3.15 -4.03
N LEU A 156 5.44 -3.43 -5.23
CA LEU A 156 6.05 -4.73 -5.56
C LEU A 156 7.57 -4.75 -5.41
N ASP A 157 8.20 -3.59 -5.37
CA ASP A 157 9.64 -3.43 -5.23
C ASP A 157 9.98 -2.27 -4.29
N GLN A 158 11.27 -2.03 -4.04
CA GLN A 158 11.73 -0.95 -3.16
C GLN A 158 11.04 -0.94 -1.78
N HIS A 159 10.80 -2.12 -1.22
CA HIS A 159 10.12 -2.28 0.07
C HIS A 159 10.83 -1.49 1.16
N GLY A 160 10.05 -0.87 2.05
CA GLY A 160 10.59 -0.11 3.15
C GLY A 160 11.36 -0.99 4.14
N SER A 161 12.24 -0.39 4.93
CA SER A 161 12.91 -1.15 5.98
C SER A 161 11.91 -1.49 7.10
N ARG A 162 12.04 -2.69 7.70
CA ARG A 162 11.22 -3.07 8.88
C ARG A 162 11.39 -2.09 10.04
N GLY A 163 12.57 -1.47 10.16
CA GLY A 163 12.86 -0.43 11.14
C GLY A 163 12.00 0.82 10.92
N CYS A 164 11.99 1.35 9.70
CA CYS A 164 11.18 2.50 9.32
C CYS A 164 9.68 2.19 9.43
N TYR A 165 9.23 1.01 9.01
CA TYR A 165 7.84 0.57 9.18
C TYR A 165 7.40 0.60 10.65
N ARG A 166 8.18 -0.02 11.55
CA ARG A 166 7.90 0.01 12.99
C ARG A 166 7.96 1.44 13.55
N ALA A 167 8.87 2.28 13.06
CA ALA A 167 8.98 3.67 13.47
C ALA A 167 7.72 4.48 13.10
N VAL A 168 7.22 4.38 11.86
CA VAL A 168 5.98 5.05 11.43
C VAL A 168 4.82 4.63 12.34
N ARG A 169 4.63 3.32 12.54
CA ARG A 169 3.56 2.78 13.39
C ARG A 169 3.64 3.32 14.82
N ARG A 170 4.82 3.28 15.44
CA ARG A 170 5.03 3.81 16.80
C ARG A 170 4.80 5.32 16.87
N SER A 171 5.19 6.08 15.84
CA SER A 171 4.93 7.51 15.79
C SER A 171 3.42 7.81 15.72
N MET A 172 2.64 7.01 15.00
CA MET A 172 1.17 7.14 14.95
C MET A 172 0.55 6.82 16.32
N GLU A 173 0.95 5.72 16.95
CA GLU A 173 0.49 5.32 18.28
C GLU A 173 0.85 6.36 19.34
N LYS A 174 2.07 6.88 19.32
CA LYS A 174 2.54 7.93 20.22
C LYS A 174 1.76 9.23 20.05
N LEU A 175 1.42 9.60 18.81
CA LEU A 175 0.58 10.77 18.55
C LEU A 175 -0.83 10.58 19.14
N ALA A 176 -1.42 9.41 18.93
CA ALA A 176 -2.72 9.06 19.48
C ALA A 176 -2.73 9.05 21.01
N SER A 177 -1.67 8.53 21.65
CA SER A 177 -1.55 8.54 23.11
C SER A 177 -1.28 9.94 23.67
N ARG A 178 -0.59 10.81 22.92
CA ARG A 178 -0.29 12.19 23.34
C ARG A 178 -1.54 13.06 23.32
N ILE A 179 -2.43 12.88 22.34
CA ILE A 179 -3.65 13.70 22.17
C ILE A 179 -4.88 12.80 21.98
N PRO A 180 -5.25 11.98 22.99
CA PRO A 180 -6.29 10.95 22.85
C PRO A 180 -7.69 11.51 22.60
N LYS A 181 -7.92 12.78 22.93
CA LYS A 181 -9.18 13.49 22.64
C LYS A 181 -9.35 13.84 21.16
N LYS A 182 -8.27 13.87 20.37
CA LYS A 182 -8.31 14.21 18.94
C LYS A 182 -8.02 13.02 18.06
N PHE A 183 -7.11 12.14 18.48
CA PHE A 183 -6.65 11.02 17.67
C PHE A 183 -6.86 9.67 18.35
N GLY A 184 -6.89 8.62 17.53
CA GLY A 184 -6.90 7.22 17.94
C GLY A 184 -6.22 6.36 16.88
N THR A 185 -5.82 5.16 17.26
CA THR A 185 -5.32 4.15 16.31
C THR A 185 -6.19 2.92 16.34
N GLU A 186 -6.55 2.40 15.16
CA GLU A 186 -7.35 1.20 15.01
C GLU A 186 -6.99 0.49 13.69
N ARG A 187 -7.63 -0.63 13.39
CA ARG A 187 -7.51 -1.31 12.10
C ARG A 187 -8.12 -0.44 10.99
N SER A 188 -7.45 -0.30 9.84
CA SER A 188 -7.99 0.48 8.72
C SER A 188 -9.38 0.00 8.31
N CYS A 189 -10.28 0.93 7.99
CA CYS A 189 -11.62 0.64 7.51
C CYS A 189 -11.66 0.42 5.99
N LEU A 190 -10.75 1.06 5.24
CA LEU A 190 -10.60 0.88 3.79
C LEU A 190 -9.86 -0.41 3.47
N GLU A 191 -8.69 -0.59 4.08
CA GLU A 191 -7.85 -1.75 3.82
C GLU A 191 -8.33 -2.99 4.59
N LYS A 192 -9.10 -2.77 5.67
CA LYS A 192 -9.52 -3.82 6.61
C LYS A 192 -8.34 -4.59 7.16
N HIS A 193 -7.12 -4.07 7.14
CA HIS A 193 -5.88 -4.65 7.65
C HIS A 193 -4.92 -3.49 7.97
N GLY A 194 -3.83 -3.74 8.70
CA GLY A 194 -2.86 -2.72 9.05
C GLY A 194 -3.33 -1.73 10.11
N LEU A 195 -2.35 -1.04 10.70
CA LEU A 195 -2.56 0.05 11.65
C LEU A 195 -2.96 1.32 10.91
N ALA A 196 -4.02 1.98 11.38
CA ALA A 196 -4.49 3.26 10.87
C ALA A 196 -4.60 4.30 11.99
N LEU A 197 -4.33 5.55 11.64
CA LEU A 197 -4.52 6.72 12.48
C LEU A 197 -5.86 7.37 12.12
N PHE A 198 -6.67 7.67 13.13
CA PHE A 198 -7.99 8.27 12.98
C PHE A 198 -8.08 9.61 13.71
N ALA A 199 -8.79 10.55 13.10
CA ALA A 199 -9.28 11.76 13.74
C ALA A 199 -10.68 11.53 14.34
N ARG A 200 -10.91 12.00 15.56
CA ARG A 200 -12.24 11.92 16.22
C ARG A 200 -13.22 12.99 15.73
N HIS A 201 -12.70 14.14 15.31
CA HIS A 201 -13.49 15.27 14.81
C HIS A 201 -12.95 15.77 13.47
N PRO A 202 -13.02 14.94 12.41
CA PRO A 202 -12.52 15.31 11.09
C PRO A 202 -13.38 16.40 10.43
N LEU A 203 -12.74 17.41 9.85
CA LEU A 203 -13.38 18.35 8.92
C LEU A 203 -13.58 17.69 7.56
N GLN A 204 -12.62 16.86 7.18
CA GLN A 204 -12.64 16.09 5.95
C GLN A 204 -12.67 14.61 6.29
N THR A 205 -13.70 13.91 5.84
CA THR A 205 -13.84 12.49 6.16
C THR A 205 -13.51 11.64 4.94
N ASN A 206 -12.52 10.77 5.10
CA ASN A 206 -12.46 9.53 4.35
C ASN A 206 -12.70 8.42 5.38
N CYS A 207 -13.70 7.58 5.13
CA CYS A 207 -14.00 6.39 5.94
C CYS A 207 -13.90 6.62 7.47
N GLN A 208 -14.87 7.33 8.06
CA GLN A 208 -14.97 7.57 9.51
C GLN A 208 -13.78 8.34 10.14
N GLY A 209 -13.06 9.14 9.35
CA GLY A 209 -11.97 9.99 9.86
C GLY A 209 -10.59 9.33 9.81
N GLU A 210 -10.43 8.28 9.01
CA GLU A 210 -9.13 7.68 8.75
C GLU A 210 -8.21 8.70 8.06
N ILE A 211 -7.09 9.03 8.71
CA ILE A 211 -6.08 9.96 8.21
C ILE A 211 -5.11 9.22 7.30
N CYS A 212 -4.50 8.17 7.83
CA CYS A 212 -3.56 7.31 7.11
C CYS A 212 -3.58 5.90 7.66
N HIS A 213 -3.24 4.93 6.81
CA HIS A 213 -2.98 3.56 7.22
C HIS A 213 -1.72 3.01 6.56
N VAL A 214 -1.06 2.09 7.25
CA VAL A 214 0.18 1.45 6.80
C VAL A 214 -0.11 0.00 6.43
N HIS A 215 0.39 -0.45 5.30
CA HIS A 215 0.29 -1.84 4.86
C HIS A 215 1.31 -2.70 5.59
N ASP A 216 0.86 -3.84 6.12
CA ASP A 216 1.76 -4.77 6.80
C ASP A 216 2.66 -5.53 5.80
N SER A 217 2.21 -5.70 4.56
CA SER A 217 2.89 -6.52 3.54
C SER A 217 4.05 -5.82 2.85
N ASP A 218 3.89 -4.56 2.45
CA ASP A 218 4.89 -3.82 1.66
C ASP A 218 5.34 -2.50 2.30
N HIS A 219 4.75 -2.15 3.45
CA HIS A 219 5.03 -0.95 4.24
C HIS A 219 4.72 0.38 3.54
N SER A 220 4.03 0.31 2.40
CA SER A 220 3.43 1.48 1.77
C SER A 220 2.20 1.94 2.57
N MET A 221 1.68 3.11 2.24
CA MET A 221 0.60 3.73 3.00
C MET A 221 -0.45 4.30 2.08
N HIS A 222 -1.69 4.38 2.56
CA HIS A 222 -2.66 5.26 1.95
C HIS A 222 -3.13 6.34 2.91
N MET A 223 -3.46 7.50 2.34
CA MET A 223 -3.97 8.66 3.05
C MET A 223 -4.70 9.59 2.10
N CYS A 224 -5.43 10.56 2.67
CA CYS A 224 -5.95 11.70 1.93
C CYS A 224 -5.09 12.93 2.19
N LEU A 225 -4.76 13.66 1.12
CA LEU A 225 -3.97 14.90 1.17
C LEU A 225 -4.73 16.03 0.48
N HIS A 226 -4.37 17.28 0.80
CA HIS A 226 -4.86 18.41 0.01
C HIS A 226 -4.32 18.32 -1.44
N PRO A 227 -5.08 18.73 -2.47
CA PRO A 227 -4.61 18.69 -3.87
C PRO A 227 -3.23 19.33 -4.12
N ASP A 228 -2.89 20.42 -3.41
CA ASP A 228 -1.56 21.03 -3.46
C ASP A 228 -0.45 20.09 -2.93
N ASP A 229 -0.74 19.37 -1.84
CA ASP A 229 0.19 18.42 -1.23
C ASP A 229 0.32 17.15 -2.09
N ILE A 230 -0.79 16.72 -2.73
CA ILE A 230 -0.76 15.66 -3.73
C ILE A 230 0.18 16.05 -4.86
N LYS A 231 0.05 17.28 -5.38
CA LYS A 231 0.92 17.76 -6.46
C LYS A 231 2.40 17.68 -6.05
N GLU A 232 2.76 18.13 -4.85
CA GLU A 232 4.14 18.06 -4.36
C GLU A 232 4.64 16.61 -4.23
N VAL A 233 3.85 15.73 -3.61
CA VAL A 233 4.17 14.30 -3.46
C VAL A 233 4.38 13.63 -4.82
N LEU A 234 3.49 13.91 -5.77
CA LEU A 234 3.58 13.37 -7.12
C LEU A 234 4.82 13.91 -7.82
N ASP A 235 5.02 15.22 -7.90
CA ASP A 235 6.14 15.85 -8.60
C ASP A 235 7.51 15.39 -8.06
N LYS A 236 7.60 15.16 -6.74
CA LYS A 236 8.84 14.77 -6.05
C LYS A 236 9.12 13.27 -6.02
N GLY A 237 8.21 12.41 -6.46
CA GLY A 237 8.48 10.97 -6.52
C GLY A 237 8.03 10.15 -5.31
N TRP A 238 7.24 10.72 -4.40
CA TRP A 238 6.91 10.10 -3.10
C TRP A 238 5.65 9.24 -3.11
N GLY A 239 4.83 9.34 -4.16
CA GLY A 239 3.62 8.55 -4.25
C GLY A 239 2.96 8.58 -5.62
N GLN A 240 1.77 8.00 -5.67
CA GLN A 240 0.85 8.01 -6.80
C GLN A 240 -0.60 8.05 -6.31
N ARG A 241 -1.52 8.53 -7.14
CA ARG A 241 -2.95 8.48 -6.78
C ARG A 241 -3.46 7.05 -6.79
N HIS A 242 -4.45 6.78 -5.95
CA HIS A 242 -5.14 5.50 -5.98
C HIS A 242 -5.91 5.37 -7.32
N PRO A 243 -5.89 4.22 -8.02
CA PRO A 243 -6.53 4.07 -9.33
C PRO A 243 -8.03 4.41 -9.32
N LEU A 244 -8.70 4.23 -8.18
CA LEU A 244 -10.12 4.59 -7.99
C LEU A 244 -10.34 6.02 -7.50
N ALA A 245 -9.32 6.85 -7.30
CA ALA A 245 -9.45 8.24 -6.86
C ALA A 245 -9.97 9.18 -7.97
N TRP A 246 -10.85 8.71 -8.83
CA TRP A 246 -11.46 9.50 -9.89
C TRP A 246 -12.76 10.17 -9.42
N ARG A 247 -13.19 11.19 -10.15
CA ARG A 247 -14.48 11.85 -9.97
C ARG A 247 -15.32 11.66 -11.24
N SER A 248 -16.50 11.05 -11.11
CA SER A 248 -17.45 10.89 -12.22
C SER A 248 -18.81 11.45 -11.82
N ARG A 249 -19.57 11.92 -12.81
CA ARG A 249 -20.98 12.31 -12.60
C ARG A 249 -21.92 11.11 -12.55
N PHE A 250 -21.52 9.98 -13.15
CA PHE A 250 -22.40 8.83 -13.38
C PHE A 250 -22.16 7.68 -12.40
N LEU A 251 -20.95 7.56 -11.88
CA LEU A 251 -20.58 6.51 -10.93
C LEU A 251 -19.96 7.16 -9.69
N LYS A 252 -20.27 6.64 -8.51
CA LYS A 252 -19.62 7.08 -7.28
C LYS A 252 -18.35 6.26 -7.06
N SER A 253 -17.21 6.92 -6.91
CA SER A 253 -15.98 6.24 -6.53
C SER A 253 -16.09 5.70 -5.09
N PRO A 254 -15.56 4.49 -4.81
CA PRO A 254 -15.50 3.96 -3.45
C PRO A 254 -14.50 4.71 -2.54
N VAL A 255 -13.59 5.51 -3.10
CA VAL A 255 -12.57 6.26 -2.35
C VAL A 255 -12.64 7.74 -2.67
N SER A 256 -12.04 8.57 -1.81
CA SER A 256 -11.93 10.01 -2.07
C SER A 256 -11.10 10.29 -3.35
N PRO A 257 -11.42 11.34 -4.13
CA PRO A 257 -10.58 11.81 -5.23
C PRO A 257 -9.15 12.20 -4.82
N ASP A 258 -8.97 12.48 -3.53
CA ASP A 258 -7.70 12.92 -2.93
C ASP A 258 -6.93 11.76 -2.29
N PHE A 259 -7.38 10.52 -2.51
CA PHE A 259 -6.78 9.33 -1.93
C PHE A 259 -5.52 8.94 -2.72
N VAL A 260 -4.40 8.89 -2.01
CA VAL A 260 -3.09 8.60 -2.58
C VAL A 260 -2.44 7.40 -1.92
N MET A 261 -1.56 6.75 -2.66
CA MET A 261 -0.59 5.79 -2.15
C MET A 261 0.73 6.51 -1.97
N ILE A 262 1.26 6.46 -0.75
CA ILE A 262 2.60 6.95 -0.42
C ILE A 262 3.52 5.73 -0.31
N TYR A 263 4.68 5.83 -0.94
CA TYR A 263 5.61 4.72 -0.99
C TYR A 263 6.31 4.46 0.35
N ALA A 264 6.72 3.22 0.55
CA ALA A 264 7.37 2.80 1.80
C ALA A 264 8.75 3.48 1.99
N PRO A 265 9.08 4.00 3.20
CA PRO A 265 10.39 4.61 3.48
C PRO A 265 11.50 3.55 3.55
N ARG A 266 12.58 3.77 2.81
CA ARG A 266 13.74 2.85 2.73
C ARG A 266 14.73 3.04 3.87
N ASP A 267 14.88 4.28 4.35
CA ASP A 267 15.86 4.70 5.36
C ASP A 267 15.30 5.80 6.26
N ASP A 268 16.14 6.28 7.18
CA ASP A 268 15.81 7.31 8.17
C ASP A 268 15.55 8.70 7.54
N GLU A 269 16.16 9.00 6.39
CA GLU A 269 15.93 10.25 5.67
C GLU A 269 14.54 10.22 5.01
N GLU A 270 14.20 9.13 4.33
CA GLU A 270 12.86 8.93 3.78
C GLU A 270 11.80 8.89 4.88
N LEU A 271 12.09 8.27 6.03
CA LEU A 271 11.19 8.23 7.18
C LEU A 271 10.79 9.64 7.64
N GLN A 272 11.72 10.58 7.69
CA GLN A 272 11.40 11.95 8.07
C GLN A 272 10.49 12.63 7.03
N VAL A 273 10.70 12.38 5.74
CA VAL A 273 9.80 12.89 4.69
C VAL A 273 8.41 12.29 4.84
N ILE A 274 8.30 10.98 5.08
CA ILE A 274 7.02 10.30 5.32
C ILE A 274 6.28 10.91 6.52
N CYS A 275 6.98 11.22 7.62
CA CYS A 275 6.36 11.91 8.75
C CYS A 275 5.79 13.28 8.34
N ASN A 276 6.52 14.09 7.58
CA ASN A 276 6.00 15.37 7.08
C ASN A 276 4.76 15.19 6.19
N VAL A 277 4.73 14.12 5.39
CA VAL A 277 3.54 13.77 4.57
C VAL A 277 2.35 13.35 5.44
N ILE A 278 2.58 12.61 6.51
CA ILE A 278 1.52 12.26 7.48
C ILE A 278 1.02 13.53 8.20
N GLU A 279 1.89 14.46 8.55
CA GLU A 279 1.49 15.76 9.12
C GLU A 279 0.59 16.54 8.15
N ALA A 280 0.89 16.53 6.84
CA ALA A 280 0.01 17.11 5.83
C ALA A 280 -1.34 16.40 5.72
N ALA A 281 -1.38 15.07 5.89
CA ALA A 281 -2.64 14.33 5.95
C ALA A 281 -3.47 14.70 7.19
N ILE A 282 -2.82 14.91 8.34
CA ILE A 282 -3.47 15.42 9.56
C ILE A 282 -4.03 16.81 9.30
N TRP A 283 -3.21 17.73 8.77
CA TRP A 283 -3.63 19.07 8.38
C TRP A 283 -4.84 19.04 7.47
N TYR A 284 -4.84 18.20 6.45
CA TYR A 284 -5.96 18.08 5.53
C TYR A 284 -7.25 17.58 6.21
N THR A 285 -7.10 16.68 7.18
CA THR A 285 -8.23 16.04 7.85
C THR A 285 -8.86 16.93 8.91
N VAL A 286 -8.05 17.69 9.67
CA VAL A 286 -8.53 18.46 10.85
C VAL A 286 -8.22 19.96 10.81
N ALA A 287 -7.48 20.45 9.81
CA ALA A 287 -7.00 21.84 9.67
C ALA A 287 -6.22 22.39 10.89
N GLU A 288 -5.47 21.52 11.55
CA GLU A 288 -4.56 21.88 12.63
C GLU A 288 -3.14 21.42 12.30
N ASP A 289 -2.17 22.27 12.62
CA ASP A 289 -0.75 21.96 12.45
C ASP A 289 -0.25 21.15 13.64
N ILE A 290 0.18 19.92 13.39
CA ILE A 290 0.54 18.95 14.42
C ILE A 290 1.79 18.22 14.02
N GLU A 291 2.86 18.44 14.78
CA GLU A 291 4.13 17.77 14.54
C GLU A 291 4.11 16.32 15.04
N MET A 292 4.54 15.42 14.17
CA MET A 292 4.76 14.02 14.46
C MET A 292 6.17 13.85 15.05
N THR A 293 6.27 13.27 16.24
CA THR A 293 7.58 12.99 16.82
C THR A 293 8.22 11.81 16.10
N THR A 294 9.29 12.05 15.34
CA THR A 294 10.15 10.98 14.83
C THR A 294 11.05 10.45 15.95
N PRO A 295 11.32 9.13 16.00
CA PRO A 295 12.23 8.56 16.99
C PRO A 295 13.68 9.08 16.86
N LEU A 296 14.03 9.75 15.76
CA LEU A 296 15.33 10.39 15.54
C LEU A 296 15.44 11.78 16.21
N LYS A 297 14.32 12.43 16.54
CA LYS A 297 14.28 13.76 17.16
C LYS A 297 14.33 13.72 18.71
N SER A 298 14.51 12.56 19.34
CA SER A 298 14.70 12.50 20.80
C SER A 298 16.18 12.66 21.16
N THR A 299 16.65 13.90 21.15
CA THR A 299 17.82 14.36 21.90
C THR A 299 17.37 15.34 22.97
#